data_AF-A0A5B8VG48-F1
#
_entry.id   AF-A0A5B8VG48-F1
#
_cell.length_a   1.000
_cell.length_b   1.000
_cell.length_c   1.000
_cell.angle_alpha   90.00
_cell.angle_beta   90.00
_cell.angle_gamma   90.00
#
_symmetry.space_group_name_H-M   'P 1'
#
loop_
_entity.id
_entity.type
_entity.pdbx_description
1 polymer ?
#
loop_
_entity_poly.entity_id
_entity_poly.type
_entity_poly.pdbx_seq_one_letter_code
_entity_poly.pdbx_strand_id
1 'polypeptide(L)' 'MSVIIILLIASITVAAIFLIAFLWSIKKGQFDDEESPPLRILFDDAPVSKNQNKKID' A
#
# COMPACT_ATOMS: atom_id res chain seq x y z
N MET A 1 27.08 13.34 -34.01
CA MET A 1 27.27 13.98 -32.69
C MET A 1 25.97 14.47 -32.05
N SER A 2 25.06 15.13 -32.79
CA SER A 2 23.77 15.61 -32.23
C SER A 2 22.81 14.48 -31.77
N VAL A 3 22.77 13.35 -32.49
CA VAL A 3 21.88 12.21 -32.17
C VAL A 3 22.14 11.62 -30.78
N ILE A 4 23.41 11.61 -30.33
CA ILE A 4 23.79 11.10 -29.00
C ILE A 4 23.17 11.96 -27.90
N ILE A 5 23.13 13.28 -28.09
CA ILE A 5 22.53 14.22 -27.13
C ILE A 5 21.03 14.00 -27.02
N ILE A 6 20.35 13.78 -28.16
CA ILE A 6 18.90 13.49 -28.19
C ILE A 6 18.59 12.17 -27.47
N LEU A 7 19.38 11.13 -27.73
CA LEU A 7 19.23 9.82 -27.07
C LEU A 7 19.48 9.90 -25.56
N LEU A 8 20.46 10.69 -25.14
CA LEU A 8 20.77 10.89 -23.73
C LEU A 8 19.61 11.57 -22.99
N ILE A 9 19.04 12.64 -23.57
CA ILE A 9 17.87 13.32 -23.00
C ILE A 9 16.68 12.35 -22.94
N ALA A 10 16.41 11.63 -24.03
CA ALA A 10 15.31 10.66 -24.08
C ALA A 10 15.46 9.57 -23.00
N SER A 11 16.66 9.02 -22.82
CA SER A 11 16.94 8.01 -21.79
C SER A 11 16.70 8.55 -20.38
N ILE A 12 17.14 9.78 -20.09
CA ILE A 12 16.94 10.40 -18.77
C ILE A 12 15.45 10.67 -18.54
N THR A 13 14.72 11.14 -19.56
CA THR A 13 13.28 11.37 -19.46
C THR A 13 12.51 10.08 -19.16
N VAL A 14 12.82 8.99 -19.87
CA VAL A 14 12.19 7.68 -19.60
C VAL A 14 12.49 7.21 -18.18
N ALA A 15 13.74 7.30 -17.73
CA ALA A 15 14.12 6.93 -16.36
C ALA A 15 13.39 7.77 -15.31
N ALA A 16 13.28 9.08 -15.51
CA ALA A 16 12.57 9.98 -14.60
C ALA A 16 11.08 9.67 -14.51
N ILE A 17 10.42 9.36 -15.64
CA ILE A 17 9.01 8.97 -15.67
C ILE A 17 8.80 7.68 -14.85
N PHE A 18 9.63 6.67 -15.06
CA PHE A 18 9.56 5.42 -14.30
C PHE A 18 9.79 5.64 -12.80
N LEU A 19 10.76 6.49 -12.44
CA LEU A 19 11.03 6.82 -11.05
C LEU A 19 9.83 7.51 -10.37
N ILE A 20 9.22 8.50 -11.03
CA ILE A 20 8.04 9.21 -10.50
C ILE A 20 6.87 8.24 -10.34
N ALA A 21 6.62 7.40 -11.35
CA ALA A 21 5.56 6.38 -11.28
C ALA A 21 5.79 5.39 -10.13
N PHE A 22 7.04 4.95 -9.93
CA PHE A 22 7.43 4.07 -8.84
C PHE A 22 7.20 4.71 -7.46
N LEU A 23 7.65 5.95 -7.25
CA LEU A 23 7.43 6.68 -6.01
C LEU A 23 5.93 6.92 -5.74
N TRP A 24 5.14 7.21 -6.77
CA TRP A 24 3.70 7.32 -6.65
C TRP A 24 3.05 5.99 -6.26
N SER A 25 3.50 4.87 -6.82
CA SER A 25 3.03 3.52 -6.50
C SER A 25 3.28 3.17 -5.03
N ILE A 26 4.47 3.46 -4.50
CA ILE A 26 4.80 3.25 -3.09
C ILE A 26 3.88 4.11 -2.19
N LYS A 27 3.76 5.40 -2.53
CA LYS A 27 2.93 6.33 -1.73
C LYS A 27 1.45 5.98 -1.77
N LYS A 28 0.97 5.32 -2.82
CA LYS A 28 -0.44 4.92 -2.97
C LYS A 28 -0.87 3.83 -1.97
N GLY A 29 0.02 3.36 -1.11
CA GLY A 29 -0.36 2.48 -0.01
C GLY A 29 -0.80 1.10 -0.50
N GLN A 30 -0.28 0.61 -1.63
CA GLN A 30 -0.58 -0.75 -2.08
C GLN A 30 -0.06 -1.85 -1.12
N PHE A 31 0.64 -1.43 -0.06
CA PHE A 31 1.13 -2.25 1.04
C PHE A 31 0.23 -2.16 2.29
N ASP A 32 -0.90 -1.45 2.27
CA ASP A 32 -1.82 -1.38 3.43
C ASP A 32 -2.53 -2.72 3.73
N ASP A 33 -2.44 -3.71 2.84
CA ASP A 33 -2.86 -5.10 3.09
C ASP A 33 -1.78 -5.89 3.88
N GLU A 34 -1.10 -5.24 4.84
CA GLU A 34 -0.09 -5.85 5.71
C GLU A 34 -0.71 -6.81 6.76
N GLU A 35 -2.02 -6.70 7.02
CA GLU A 35 -2.75 -7.60 7.91
C GLU A 35 -3.14 -8.88 7.18
N SER A 36 -2.25 -9.86 7.24
CA SER A 36 -2.48 -11.19 6.65
C SER A 36 -3.76 -11.84 7.23
N PRO A 37 -4.59 -12.50 6.39
CA PRO A 37 -5.82 -13.16 6.84
C PRO A 37 -5.68 -14.09 8.08
N PRO A 38 -4.55 -14.80 8.28
CA PRO A 38 -4.34 -15.62 9.47
C PRO A 38 -4.19 -14.85 10.78
N LEU A 39 -3.81 -13.56 10.76
CA LEU A 39 -3.70 -12.78 12.00
C LEU A 39 -5.07 -12.34 12.49
N ARG A 40 -5.95 -11.92 11.56
CA ARG A 40 -7.33 -11.53 11.85
C ARG A 40 -8.11 -12.63 12.56
N ILE A 41 -8.00 -13.88 12.10
CA ILE A 41 -8.76 -14.99 12.68
C ILE A 41 -8.33 -15.32 14.13
N LEU A 42 -7.05 -15.09 14.48
CA LEU A 42 -6.55 -15.36 15.83
C LEU A 42 -7.05 -14.33 16.86
N PHE A 43 -7.36 -13.11 16.43
CA PHE A 43 -7.81 -12.02 17.29
C PHE A 43 -9.32 -11.74 17.22
N ASP A 44 -10.00 -12.10 16.12
CA ASP A 44 -11.47 -12.02 15.99
C ASP A 44 -12.20 -13.07 16.84
N ASP A 45 -11.54 -14.18 17.20
CA ASP A 45 -12.13 -15.25 18.00
C ASP A 45 -12.13 -14.95 19.52
N ALA A 46 -11.61 -13.80 19.96
CA ALA A 46 -11.72 -13.40 21.36
C ALA A 46 -13.19 -13.09 21.69
N PRO A 47 -13.86 -13.87 22.56
CA PRO A 47 -15.24 -13.61 22.91
C PRO A 47 -15.30 -12.27 23.64
N VAL A 48 -15.79 -11.24 22.94
CA VAL A 48 -16.15 -9.96 23.55
C VAL A 48 -17.18 -10.30 24.62
N SER A 49 -16.78 -10.25 25.90
CA SER A 49 -17.69 -10.43 27.02
C SER A 49 -18.80 -9.40 26.86
N LYS A 50 -19.94 -9.81 26.30
CA LYS A 50 -21.18 -9.06 26.35
C LYS A 50 -21.48 -8.92 27.82
N ASN A 51 -21.12 -7.78 28.39
CA ASN A 51 -21.68 -7.31 29.64
C ASN A 51 -23.19 -7.29 29.45
N GLN A 52 -23.84 -8.34 29.95
CA GLN A 52 -25.27 -8.48 30.03
C GLN A 52 -25.75 -7.48 31.06
N ASN A 53 -25.89 -6.21 30.66
CA ASN A 53 -26.72 -5.28 31.40
C ASN A 53 -28.17 -5.59 31.02
N LYS A 54 -28.67 -6.67 31.62
CA LYS A 54 -30.08 -7.06 31.60
C LYS A 54 -30.84 -5.98 32.37
N LYS A 55 -31.30 -4.95 31.65
CA LYS A 55 -32.37 -4.08 32.14
C LYS A 55 -33.61 -4.96 32.30
N ILE A 56 -33.95 -5.16 33.57
CA ILE A 56 -35.25 -5.62 34.03
C ILE A 56 -36.18 -4.45 33.78
N ASP A 57 -37.08 -4.58 32.81
CA ASP A 57 -38.38 -3.91 32.74
C ASP A 57 -39.35 -4.86 32.02
#